data_AF-A0ABD1AZ70-F1
#
_entry.id   AF-A0ABD1AZ70-F1
#
_cell.length_a   1.000
_cell.length_b   1.000
_cell.length_c   1.000
_cell.angle_alpha   90.00
_cell.angle_beta   90.00
_cell.angle_gamma   90.00
#
_symmetry.space_group_name_H-M   'P 1'
#
loop_
_entity.id
_entity.type
_entity.pdbx_description
1 polymer ?
#
loop_
_entity_poly.entity_id
_entity_poly.type
_entity_poly.pdbx_seq_one_letter_code
_entity_poly.pdbx_strand_id
1 'polypeptide(L)'
;MISITKTVERYQKRVQDLGSNHKRNDDSQQSKDEIYGLARKIEHLEISKRKMLGEGLDASSIEELQQLENQLNRSLTKIRAKKYQLLREEMEKLKEKEKKLTEENKMLMEKFEMGRRGIIARTSSSTTSEEVDIDDNEMEVVTDLFIGPPETRHSKKFPPPN
;
A
#
# COMPACT_ATOMS: atom_id res chain seq x y z
N MET A 1 -79.76 -17.71 -27.34
CA MET A 1 -78.97 -17.36 -26.14
C MET A 1 -77.63 -16.77 -26.57
N ILE A 2 -77.23 -15.66 -25.94
CA ILE A 2 -75.96 -14.90 -26.06
C ILE A 2 -75.56 -14.44 -27.47
N SER A 3 -75.73 -13.13 -27.73
CA SER A 3 -75.30 -12.45 -28.96
C SER A 3 -73.77 -12.31 -29.03
N ILE A 4 -73.19 -12.54 -30.21
CA ILE A 4 -71.74 -12.40 -30.47
C ILE A 4 -71.26 -10.98 -30.14
N THR A 5 -72.08 -9.98 -30.44
CA THR A 5 -71.80 -8.55 -30.19
C THR A 5 -71.62 -8.25 -28.71
N LYS A 6 -72.50 -8.79 -27.86
CA LYS A 6 -72.42 -8.67 -26.40
C LYS A 6 -71.19 -9.39 -25.82
N THR A 7 -70.68 -10.40 -26.53
CA THR A 7 -69.46 -11.09 -26.11
C THR A 7 -68.24 -10.27 -26.47
N VAL A 8 -68.18 -9.71 -27.68
CA VAL A 8 -67.12 -8.80 -28.13
C VAL A 8 -67.04 -7.55 -27.24
N GLU A 9 -68.17 -6.90 -26.94
CA GLU A 9 -68.20 -5.73 -26.04
C GLU A 9 -67.66 -6.05 -24.64
N ARG A 10 -68.01 -7.21 -24.08
CA ARG A 10 -67.51 -7.62 -22.75
C ARG A 10 -66.00 -7.82 -22.75
N TYR A 11 -65.44 -8.36 -23.83
CA TYR A 11 -64.00 -8.49 -23.98
C TYR A 11 -63.32 -7.13 -24.15
N GLN A 12 -63.85 -6.26 -25.01
CA GLN A 12 -63.32 -4.90 -25.20
C GLN A 12 -63.33 -4.10 -23.89
N LYS A 13 -64.44 -4.15 -23.15
CA LYS A 13 -64.57 -3.49 -21.85
C LYS A 13 -63.56 -4.03 -20.83
N ARG A 14 -63.36 -5.34 -20.78
CA ARG A 14 -62.38 -5.96 -19.87
C ARG A 14 -60.93 -5.61 -20.20
N VAL A 15 -60.59 -5.46 -21.49
CA VAL A 15 -59.27 -4.99 -21.93
C VAL A 15 -59.06 -3.53 -21.55
N GLN A 16 -60.09 -2.70 -21.68
CA GLN A 16 -60.07 -1.29 -21.28
C GLN A 16 -59.91 -1.13 -19.75
N ASP A 17 -60.63 -1.94 -18.97
CA ASP A 17 -60.52 -1.99 -17.50
C ASP A 17 -59.15 -2.52 -17.03
N LEU A 18 -58.52 -3.44 -17.78
CA LEU A 18 -57.16 -3.91 -17.51
C LEU A 18 -56.10 -2.83 -17.75
N GLY A 19 -56.30 -1.98 -18.76
CA GLY A 19 -55.47 -0.79 -19.02
C GLY A 19 -55.61 0.30 -17.95
N SER A 20 -56.71 0.30 -17.19
CA SER A 20 -56.98 1.20 -16.07
C SER A 20 -56.39 0.72 -14.72
N ASN A 21 -55.58 -0.36 -14.72
CA ASN A 21 -54.75 -0.71 -13.55
C ASN A 21 -53.55 0.24 -13.42
N HIS A 22 -53.86 1.48 -13.06
CA HIS A 22 -52.96 2.61 -12.89
C HIS A 22 -51.87 2.40 -11.82
N LYS A 23 -51.94 1.31 -11.03
CA LYS A 23 -51.05 1.04 -9.90
C LYS A 23 -49.75 0.29 -10.26
N ARG A 24 -49.67 -0.38 -11.42
CA ARG A 24 -48.44 -1.07 -11.87
C ARG A 24 -47.52 -0.18 -12.71
N ASN A 25 -48.05 0.91 -13.27
CA ASN A 25 -47.25 1.87 -14.03
C ASN A 25 -46.48 2.83 -13.11
N ASP A 26 -47.00 3.16 -11.93
CA ASP A 26 -46.36 4.08 -11.00
C ASP A 26 -45.02 3.54 -10.47
N ASP A 27 -44.99 2.31 -9.94
CA ASP A 27 -43.73 1.67 -9.48
C ASP A 27 -42.72 1.47 -10.63
N SER A 28 -43.21 1.15 -11.83
CA SER A 28 -42.36 1.00 -13.03
C SER A 28 -41.82 2.33 -13.54
N GLN A 29 -42.53 3.43 -13.32
CA GLN A 29 -42.12 4.78 -13.70
C GLN A 29 -41.16 5.36 -12.67
N GLN A 30 -41.46 5.20 -11.38
CA GLN A 30 -40.57 5.60 -10.28
C GLN A 30 -39.20 4.92 -10.38
N SER A 31 -39.16 3.61 -10.61
CA SER A 31 -37.89 2.89 -10.82
C SER A 31 -37.11 3.37 -12.06
N LYS A 32 -37.80 3.74 -13.14
CA LYS A 32 -37.13 4.35 -14.32
C LYS A 32 -36.57 5.72 -13.97
N ASP A 33 -37.33 6.56 -13.29
CA ASP A 33 -36.90 7.91 -12.89
C ASP A 33 -35.69 7.85 -11.94
N GLU A 34 -35.66 6.87 -11.03
CA GLU A 34 -34.50 6.58 -10.19
C GLU A 34 -33.28 6.17 -11.02
N ILE A 35 -33.44 5.28 -12.00
CA ILE A 35 -32.35 4.87 -12.91
C ILE A 35 -31.82 6.09 -13.68
N TYR A 36 -32.70 6.94 -14.22
CA TYR A 36 -32.31 8.17 -14.91
C TYR A 36 -31.59 9.15 -13.97
N GLY A 37 -32.05 9.27 -12.72
CA GLY A 37 -31.40 10.08 -11.69
C GLY A 37 -29.99 9.60 -11.37
N LEU A 38 -29.82 8.28 -11.22
CA LEU A 38 -28.51 7.66 -10.99
C LEU A 38 -27.58 7.84 -12.18
N ALA A 39 -28.06 7.62 -13.40
CA ALA A 39 -27.29 7.81 -14.62
C ALA A 39 -26.76 9.25 -14.75
N ARG A 40 -27.62 10.25 -14.50
CA ARG A 40 -27.23 11.67 -14.51
C ARG A 40 -26.19 11.98 -13.43
N LYS A 41 -26.31 11.36 -12.25
CA LYS A 41 -25.33 11.54 -11.17
C LYS A 41 -23.97 10.96 -11.54
N ILE A 42 -23.95 9.79 -12.17
CA ILE A 42 -22.71 9.16 -12.68
C ILE A 42 -22.06 10.08 -13.70
N GLU A 43 -22.81 10.53 -14.70
CA GLU A 43 -22.31 11.44 -15.74
C GLU A 43 -21.70 12.72 -15.13
N HIS A 44 -22.38 13.32 -14.17
CA HIS A 44 -21.87 14.51 -13.48
C HIS A 44 -20.56 14.24 -12.73
N LEU A 45 -20.46 13.10 -12.04
CA LEU A 45 -19.23 12.69 -11.35
C LEU A 45 -18.08 12.42 -12.32
N GLU A 46 -18.36 11.81 -13.48
CA GLU A 46 -17.36 11.56 -14.52
C GLU A 46 -16.86 12.86 -15.15
N ILE A 47 -17.75 13.81 -15.42
CA ILE A 47 -17.37 15.16 -15.88
C ILE A 47 -16.49 15.85 -14.83
N SER A 48 -16.91 15.83 -13.57
CA SER A 48 -16.13 16.43 -12.47
C SER A 48 -14.75 15.79 -12.35
N LYS A 49 -14.65 14.45 -12.46
CA LYS A 49 -13.38 13.72 -12.48
C LYS A 49 -12.50 14.18 -13.65
N ARG A 50 -13.03 14.24 -14.87
CA ARG A 50 -12.28 14.68 -16.06
C ARG A 50 -11.76 16.11 -15.89
N LYS A 51 -12.60 17.03 -15.40
CA LYS A 51 -12.17 18.40 -15.07
C LYS A 51 -11.02 18.39 -14.05
N MET A 52 -11.11 17.61 -12.97
CA MET A 52 -10.01 17.46 -11.99
C MET A 52 -8.71 16.89 -12.58
N LEU A 53 -8.80 16.12 -13.67
CA LEU A 53 -7.65 15.60 -14.41
C LEU A 53 -7.12 16.58 -15.47
N GLY A 54 -7.74 17.75 -15.60
CA GLY A 54 -7.36 18.77 -16.59
C GLY A 54 -7.97 18.56 -17.98
N GLU A 55 -8.95 17.67 -18.11
CA GLU A 55 -9.59 17.33 -19.39
C GLU A 55 -10.88 18.14 -19.61
N GLY A 56 -11.14 18.56 -20.85
CA GLY A 56 -12.40 19.19 -21.24
C GLY A 56 -12.64 20.56 -20.59
N LEU A 57 -11.57 21.33 -20.37
CA LEU A 57 -11.63 22.63 -19.71
C LEU A 57 -12.01 23.79 -20.64
N ASP A 58 -12.03 23.58 -21.95
CA ASP A 58 -12.25 24.63 -22.96
C ASP A 58 -13.58 25.38 -22.80
N ALA A 59 -14.60 24.72 -22.23
CA ALA A 59 -15.92 25.28 -21.96
C ALA A 59 -16.10 25.78 -20.52
N SER A 60 -15.05 25.72 -19.67
CA SER A 60 -15.14 26.13 -18.26
C SER A 60 -14.95 27.64 -18.12
N SER A 61 -15.71 28.27 -17.22
CA SER A 61 -15.53 29.69 -16.92
C SER A 61 -14.29 29.92 -16.04
N ILE A 62 -13.84 31.18 -15.96
CA ILE A 62 -12.72 31.57 -15.11
C ILE A 62 -13.00 31.25 -13.64
N GLU A 63 -14.23 31.48 -13.17
CA GLU A 63 -14.65 31.18 -11.80
C GLU A 63 -14.63 29.67 -11.53
N GLU A 64 -15.11 28.85 -12.47
CA GLU A 64 -15.06 27.39 -12.36
C GLU A 64 -13.62 26.87 -12.27
N LEU A 65 -12.72 27.41 -13.11
CA LEU A 65 -11.31 27.06 -13.11
C LEU A 65 -10.63 27.44 -11.79
N GLN A 66 -10.94 28.63 -11.25
CA GLN A 66 -10.40 29.07 -9.97
C GLN A 66 -10.92 28.21 -8.80
N GLN A 67 -12.18 27.79 -8.82
CA GLN A 67 -12.71 26.85 -7.84
C GLN A 67 -12.01 25.49 -7.91
N LEU A 68 -11.80 24.98 -9.12
CA LEU A 68 -11.11 23.73 -9.38
C LEU A 68 -9.65 23.77 -8.86
N GLU A 69 -8.92 24.83 -9.19
CA GLU A 69 -7.57 25.06 -8.70
C GLU A 69 -7.52 25.09 -7.17
N ASN A 70 -8.42 25.85 -6.54
CA ASN A 70 -8.50 25.93 -5.09
C ASN A 70 -8.78 24.56 -4.45
N GLN A 71 -9.66 23.75 -5.04
CA GLN A 71 -9.95 22.40 -4.57
C GLN A 71 -8.72 21.48 -4.69
N LEU A 72 -8.00 21.54 -5.83
CA LEU A 72 -6.78 20.77 -6.05
C LEU A 72 -5.68 21.18 -5.07
N ASN A 73 -5.44 22.49 -4.88
CA ASN A 73 -4.43 22.99 -3.95
C ASN A 73 -4.72 22.57 -2.50
N ARG A 74 -5.98 22.67 -2.06
CA ARG A 74 -6.40 22.23 -0.71
C ARG A 74 -6.19 20.73 -0.50
N SER A 75 -6.60 19.91 -1.47
CA SER A 75 -6.46 18.45 -1.37
C SER A 75 -4.99 18.02 -1.41
N LEU A 76 -4.19 18.61 -2.30
CA LEU A 76 -2.76 18.37 -2.39
C LEU A 76 -2.02 18.74 -1.10
N THR A 77 -2.38 19.88 -0.50
CA THR A 77 -1.83 20.29 0.81
C THR A 77 -2.12 19.25 1.89
N LYS A 78 -3.35 18.74 1.96
CA LYS A 78 -3.73 17.68 2.91
C LYS A 78 -2.95 16.38 2.66
N ILE A 79 -2.80 15.97 1.39
CA ILE A 79 -2.04 14.77 1.02
C ILE A 79 -0.58 14.90 1.44
N ARG A 80 0.06 16.04 1.13
CA ARG A 80 1.45 16.31 1.51
C ARG A 80 1.64 16.31 3.03
N ALA A 81 0.75 16.98 3.76
CA ALA A 81 0.78 17.01 5.22
C ALA A 81 0.69 15.59 5.81
N LYS A 82 -0.28 14.78 5.35
CA LYS A 82 -0.42 13.38 5.80
C LYS A 82 0.80 12.54 5.46
N LYS A 83 1.35 12.68 4.25
CA LYS A 83 2.57 11.97 3.84
C LYS A 83 3.75 12.32 4.74
N TYR A 84 3.93 13.62 5.03
CA TYR A 84 5.00 14.09 5.89
C TYR A 84 4.84 13.59 7.32
N GLN A 85 3.61 13.61 7.85
CA GLN A 85 3.31 13.08 9.17
C GLN A 85 3.69 11.59 9.29
N LEU A 86 3.22 10.75 8.36
CA LEU A 86 3.53 9.31 8.37
C LEU A 86 5.03 9.03 8.25
N LEU A 87 5.72 9.76 7.37
CA LEU A 87 7.17 9.61 7.21
C LEU A 87 7.93 10.02 8.48
N ARG A 88 7.46 11.06 9.16
CA ARG A 88 8.05 11.50 10.43
C ARG A 88 7.86 10.45 11.52
N GLU A 89 6.66 9.90 11.65
CA GLU A 89 6.36 8.81 12.60
C GLU A 89 7.27 7.60 12.34
N GLU A 90 7.49 7.23 11.07
CA GLU A 90 8.39 6.14 10.70
C GLU A 90 9.86 6.44 11.03
N MET A 91 10.34 7.66 10.75
CA MET A 91 11.69 8.09 11.13
C MET A 91 11.90 8.05 12.65
N GLU A 92 10.93 8.50 13.43
CA GLU A 92 11.01 8.49 14.90
C GLU A 92 11.09 7.05 15.43
N LYS A 93 10.25 6.14 14.91
CA LYS A 93 10.29 4.72 15.24
C LYS A 93 11.63 4.06 14.90
N LEU A 94 12.20 4.38 13.74
CA LEU A 94 13.50 3.83 13.33
C LEU A 94 14.64 4.35 14.20
N LYS A 95 14.64 5.64 14.54
CA LYS A 95 15.62 6.24 15.46
C LYS A 95 15.59 5.62 16.85
N GLU A 96 14.40 5.34 17.37
CA GLU A 96 14.26 4.66 18.66
C GLU A 96 14.82 3.22 18.59
N LYS A 97 14.54 2.50 17.51
CA LYS A 97 15.09 1.16 17.28
C LYS A 97 16.62 1.17 17.17
N GLU A 98 17.18 2.13 16.42
CA GLU A 98 18.62 2.33 16.31
C GLU A 98 19.26 2.58 17.68
N LYS A 99 18.68 3.49 18.48
CA LYS A 99 19.15 3.77 19.83
C LYS A 99 19.15 2.51 20.71
N LYS A 100 18.06 1.75 20.70
CA LYS A 100 17.97 0.50 21.49
C LYS A 100 19.04 -0.53 21.06
N LEU A 101 19.20 -0.75 19.76
CA LEU A 101 20.17 -1.71 19.24
C LEU A 101 21.61 -1.28 19.50
N THR A 102 21.91 0.01 19.42
CA THR A 102 23.24 0.54 19.73
C THR A 102 23.58 0.40 21.22
N GLU A 103 22.62 0.63 22.12
CA GLU A 103 22.77 0.38 23.55
C GLU A 103 22.99 -1.13 23.84
N GLU A 104 22.18 -2.01 23.25
CA GLU A 104 22.33 -3.46 23.40
C GLU A 104 23.69 -3.96 22.87
N ASN A 105 24.11 -3.49 21.68
CA ASN A 105 25.41 -3.84 21.11
C ASN A 105 26.57 -3.38 22.00
N LYS A 106 26.51 -2.16 22.54
CA LYS A 106 27.52 -1.65 23.48
C LYS A 106 27.63 -2.54 24.71
N MET A 107 26.49 -2.91 25.31
CA MET A 107 26.45 -3.80 26.48
C MET A 107 27.03 -5.20 26.16
N LEU A 108 26.77 -5.73 24.97
CA LEU A 108 27.32 -7.01 24.53
C LEU A 108 28.83 -6.94 24.31
N MET A 109 29.34 -5.85 23.70
CA MET A 109 30.77 -5.65 23.53
C MET A 109 31.50 -5.56 24.88
N GLU A 110 30.96 -4.79 25.83
CA GLU A 110 31.53 -4.67 27.18
C GLU A 110 31.58 -6.04 27.89
N LYS A 111 30.51 -6.85 27.78
CA LYS A 111 30.49 -8.22 28.32
C LYS A 111 31.52 -9.12 27.64
N PHE A 112 31.66 -9.03 26.32
CA PHE A 112 32.64 -9.81 25.57
C PHE A 112 34.08 -9.45 25.94
N GLU A 113 34.37 -8.16 26.09
CA GLU A 113 35.66 -7.66 26.57
C GLU A 113 35.97 -8.10 28.00
N MET A 114 34.98 -8.05 28.89
CA MET A 114 35.12 -8.55 30.27
C MET A 114 35.37 -10.07 30.30
N GLY A 115 34.65 -10.84 29.48
CA GLY A 115 34.88 -12.27 29.30
C GLY A 115 36.27 -12.59 28.77
N ARG A 116 36.76 -11.85 27.77
CA ARG A 116 38.14 -11.97 27.26
C ARG A 116 39.18 -11.67 28.33
N ARG A 117 39.01 -10.59 29.10
CA ARG A 117 39.89 -10.27 30.24
C ARG A 117 39.89 -11.37 31.29
N GLY A 118 38.73 -11.95 31.59
CA GLY A 118 38.63 -13.10 32.50
C GLY A 118 39.32 -14.36 31.98
N ILE A 119 39.28 -14.63 30.68
CA ILE A 119 40.04 -15.74 30.07
C ILE A 119 41.53 -15.50 30.16
N ILE A 120 42.01 -14.29 29.79
CA ILE A 120 43.43 -13.91 29.85
C ILE A 120 43.97 -13.98 31.28
N ALA A 121 43.19 -13.56 32.28
CA ALA A 121 43.57 -13.66 33.69
C ALA A 121 43.68 -15.10 34.21
N ARG A 122 42.89 -16.05 33.67
CA ARG A 122 42.96 -17.47 34.04
C ARG A 122 44.10 -18.21 33.36
N THR A 123 44.46 -17.83 32.13
CA THR A 123 45.63 -18.40 31.43
C THR A 123 46.95 -17.88 32.00
N SER A 124 46.95 -16.69 32.63
CA SER A 124 48.12 -16.16 33.35
C SER A 124 48.26 -16.67 34.79
N SER A 125 47.27 -17.39 35.33
CA SER A 125 47.37 -18.08 36.63
C SER A 125 47.82 -19.56 36.53
N SER A 126 47.99 -20.11 35.33
CA SER A 126 48.46 -21.49 35.10
C SER A 126 49.94 -21.61 34.76
N THR A 127 50.71 -20.52 34.75
CA THR A 127 52.17 -20.59 34.63
C THR A 127 52.81 -20.64 36.03
N THR A 128 52.70 -21.80 36.68
CA THR A 128 53.66 -22.19 37.70
C THR A 128 54.98 -22.51 37.01
N SER A 129 55.99 -21.69 37.30
CA SER A 129 57.43 -22.01 37.25
C SER A 129 57.86 -23.15 36.33
N GLU A 130 58.20 -22.82 35.09
CA GLU A 130 59.25 -23.45 34.29
C GLU A 130 59.45 -22.52 33.08
N GLU A 131 60.64 -21.90 32.98
CA GLU A 131 61.02 -21.13 31.79
C GLU A 131 61.17 -22.12 30.63
N VAL A 132 60.20 -22.12 29.73
CA VAL A 132 60.28 -22.82 28.45
C VAL A 132 60.28 -21.74 27.38
N ASP A 133 61.38 -21.64 26.64
CA ASP A 133 61.54 -20.78 25.47
C ASP A 133 60.40 -21.05 24.48
N ILE A 134 59.43 -20.14 24.41
CA ILE A 134 58.45 -20.13 23.33
C ILE A 134 59.09 -19.31 22.21
N ASP A 135 59.64 -20.05 21.24
CA ASP A 135 59.97 -19.56 19.90
C ASP A 135 58.79 -18.74 19.36
N ASP A 136 59.01 -17.43 19.20
CA ASP A 136 58.04 -16.42 18.77
C ASP A 136 57.76 -16.54 17.26
N ASN A 137 57.54 -17.77 16.80
CA ASN A 137 57.07 -18.05 15.46
C ASN A 137 55.55 -17.82 15.46
N GLU A 138 55.15 -16.58 15.19
CA GLU A 138 53.83 -16.25 14.67
C GLU A 138 53.56 -17.11 13.42
N MET A 139 52.97 -18.29 13.61
CA MET A 139 52.32 -18.99 12.51
C MET A 139 51.10 -18.16 12.11
N GLU A 140 51.26 -17.32 11.10
CA GLU A 140 50.15 -16.62 10.44
C GLU A 140 49.20 -17.69 9.86
N VAL A 141 48.13 -17.98 10.59
CA VAL A 141 47.07 -18.87 10.11
C VAL A 141 46.28 -18.10 9.07
N VAL A 142 46.66 -18.26 7.80
CA VAL A 142 45.90 -17.73 6.67
C VAL A 142 44.50 -18.35 6.71
N THR A 143 43.51 -17.54 7.06
CA THR A 143 42.11 -17.92 6.98
C THR A 143 41.55 -17.38 5.68
N ASP A 144 40.84 -18.22 4.91
CA ASP A 144 40.11 -17.80 3.70
C ASP A 144 38.83 -16.99 4.04
N LEU A 145 38.90 -16.16 5.08
CA LEU A 145 37.77 -15.39 5.58
C LEU A 145 37.59 -14.11 4.74
N PHE A 146 36.72 -14.19 3.73
CA PHE A 146 36.30 -13.03 2.95
C PHE A 146 35.22 -12.23 3.69
N ILE A 147 35.59 -11.10 4.29
CA ILE A 147 34.65 -10.15 4.90
C ILE A 147 34.25 -9.12 3.83
N GLY A 148 33.29 -9.49 2.98
CA GLY A 148 32.70 -8.63 1.96
C GLY A 148 31.20 -8.92 1.76
N PRO A 149 30.46 -8.09 1.00
CA PRO A 149 29.08 -8.37 0.64
C PRO A 149 28.98 -9.75 -0.02
N PRO A 150 27.98 -10.58 0.32
CA PRO A 150 27.91 -11.96 -0.16
C PRO A 150 27.90 -12.01 -1.70
N GLU A 151 28.69 -12.91 -2.29
CA GLU A 151 28.65 -13.15 -3.73
C GLU A 151 27.22 -13.51 -4.14
N THR A 152 26.64 -12.67 -5.00
CA THR A 152 25.35 -12.99 -5.59
C THR A 152 25.54 -14.21 -6.49
N ARG A 153 24.80 -15.29 -6.23
CA ARG A 153 24.86 -16.52 -7.02
C ARG A 153 24.43 -16.23 -8.45
N HIS A 154 25.39 -15.91 -9.32
CA HIS A 154 25.16 -15.87 -10.75
C HIS A 154 24.93 -17.33 -11.20
N SER A 155 23.79 -17.56 -11.85
CA SER A 155 23.42 -18.85 -12.42
C SER A 155 24.57 -19.38 -13.27
N LYS A 156 24.96 -20.64 -13.01
CA LYS A 156 25.89 -21.40 -13.86
C LYS A 156 25.36 -21.35 -15.29
N LYS A 157 26.02 -20.60 -16.17
CA LYS A 157 25.83 -20.73 -17.61
C LYS A 157 26.45 -22.06 -18.01
N PHE A 158 25.63 -22.98 -18.50
CA PHE A 158 26.11 -24.23 -19.09
C PHE A 158 27.02 -23.92 -20.29
N PRO A 159 28.09 -24.70 -20.52
CA PRO A 159 28.88 -24.57 -21.74
C PRO A 159 28.06 -24.99 -22.98
N PRO A 160 28.36 -24.46 -24.17
CA PRO A 160 27.63 -24.81 -25.38
C PRO A 160 27.94 -26.26 -25.80
N PRO A 161 26.98 -26.96 -26.44
CA PRO A 161 27.23 -28.29 -26.96
C PRO A 161 28.13 -28.23 -28.20
N ASN A 162 29.04 -29.21 -28.32
CA ASN A 162 29.66 -29.59 -29.60
C ASN A 162 28.70 -30.47 -30.39
#